data_AF-A0A840FWF1-F1
#
_entry.id   AF-A0A840FWF1-F1
#
_cell.length_a   1.000
_cell.length_b   1.000
_cell.length_c   1.000
_cell.angle_alpha   90.00
_cell.angle_beta   90.00
_cell.angle_gamma   90.00
#
_symmetry.space_group_name_H-M   'P 1'
#
loop_
_entity.id
_entity.type
_entity.pdbx_description
1 polymer ?
#
loop_
_entity_poly.entity_id
_entity_poly.type
_entity_poly.pdbx_seq_one_letter_code
_entity_poly.pdbx_strand_id
1 'polypeptide(L)'
;MQPVFQQALGPAWDRLGEVIRRHYTMRPFSDDHVCVRGTMDEVWHAPWAALLMPFGRLFGALVPHQGKEVPIEVHYRCRPDNATLHWDRVFHFPGRPPFHFRSHMEHDAARGSEVTEYVRFGIGMRLAVSAEEGAVVFRDLGYVWRVAGLRIPLPLGLFMGTAYVEERPDPADADRFTMKMLLRHRWFGDVFRYSGRFHLGPRTGSQ
;
A
#
# COMPACT_ATOMS: atom_id res chain seq x y z
N MET A 1 15.49 11.86 10.78
CA MET A 1 14.03 11.63 10.87
C MET A 1 13.75 10.14 10.76
N GLN A 2 12.75 9.63 11.48
CA GLN A 2 12.38 8.21 11.43
C GLN A 2 11.56 7.90 10.16
N PRO A 3 11.57 6.66 9.64
CA PRO A 3 10.67 6.24 8.55
C PRO A 3 9.20 6.52 8.85
N VAL A 4 8.39 6.74 7.80
CA VAL A 4 6.94 7.05 7.88
C VAL A 4 6.20 6.10 8.82
N PHE A 5 6.46 4.80 8.71
CA PHE A 5 5.80 3.78 9.51
C PHE A 5 6.26 3.75 10.96
N GLN A 6 7.55 4.03 11.20
CA GLN A 6 8.07 4.13 12.56
C GLN A 6 7.49 5.36 13.28
N GLN A 7 7.31 6.47 12.56
CA GLN A 7 6.62 7.65 13.10
C GLN A 7 5.15 7.36 13.42
N ALA A 8 4.44 6.65 12.54
CA ALA A 8 3.03 6.30 12.76
C ALA A 8 2.83 5.31 13.91
N LEU A 9 3.64 4.26 13.99
CA LEU A 9 3.50 3.21 15.00
C LEU A 9 4.09 3.58 16.36
N GLY A 10 5.08 4.49 16.40
CA GLY A 10 5.75 4.87 17.63
C GLY A 10 6.28 3.62 18.38
N PRO A 11 6.01 3.46 19.69
CA PRO A 11 6.44 2.29 20.46
C PRO A 11 5.92 0.94 19.93
N ALA A 12 4.80 0.94 19.19
CA ALA A 12 4.25 -0.30 18.62
C ALA A 12 5.12 -0.88 17.49
N TRP A 13 6.06 -0.09 16.96
CA TRP A 13 7.03 -0.50 15.94
C TRP A 13 7.81 -1.76 16.35
N ASP A 14 8.20 -1.86 17.62
CA ASP A 14 9.00 -2.99 18.12
C ASP A 14 8.22 -4.31 18.19
N ARG A 15 6.89 -4.25 18.06
CA ARG A 15 6.02 -5.44 17.98
C ARG A 15 5.91 -6.02 16.58
N LEU A 16 6.42 -5.33 15.55
CA LEU A 16 6.43 -5.85 14.19
C LEU A 16 7.46 -6.96 14.03
N GLY A 17 7.14 -7.95 13.20
CA GLY A 17 8.07 -9.00 12.83
C GLY A 17 9.30 -8.42 12.13
N GLU A 18 10.43 -9.09 12.27
CA GLU A 18 11.72 -8.60 11.77
C GLU A 18 11.68 -8.28 10.27
N VAL A 19 11.11 -9.17 9.45
CA VAL A 19 10.98 -8.97 8.00
C VAL A 19 10.19 -7.70 7.65
N ILE A 20 9.09 -7.43 8.36
CA ILE A 20 8.24 -6.25 8.16
C ILE A 20 8.98 -4.98 8.61
N ARG A 21 9.72 -5.03 9.72
CA ARG A 21 10.56 -3.91 10.15
C ARG A 21 11.61 -3.59 9.08
N ARG A 22 12.39 -4.59 8.65
CA ARG A 22 13.43 -4.42 7.61
C ARG A 22 12.86 -3.85 6.31
N HIS A 23 11.66 -4.30 5.92
CA HIS A 23 10.92 -3.81 4.76
C HIS A 23 10.63 -2.30 4.84
N TYR A 24 10.27 -1.79 6.02
CA TYR A 24 9.91 -0.39 6.22
C TYR A 24 11.00 0.51 6.83
N THR A 25 12.25 0.04 6.97
CA THR A 25 13.41 0.82 7.46
C THR A 25 14.07 1.66 6.34
N MET A 26 13.32 2.29 5.45
CA MET A 26 13.90 3.20 4.45
C MET A 26 14.09 4.60 5.05
N ARG A 27 15.25 5.22 4.77
CA ARG A 27 15.60 6.51 5.37
C ARG A 27 14.85 7.65 4.65
N PRO A 28 14.04 8.46 5.36
CA PRO A 28 13.48 9.68 4.77
C PRO A 28 14.58 10.65 4.32
N PHE A 29 14.30 11.52 3.33
CA PHE A 29 15.29 12.45 2.76
C PHE A 29 16.55 11.77 2.22
N SER A 30 16.39 10.62 1.57
CA SER A 30 17.49 9.86 0.95
C SER A 30 17.09 9.35 -0.43
N ASP A 31 18.07 8.86 -1.17
CA ASP A 31 17.88 8.13 -2.43
C ASP A 31 17.73 6.61 -2.21
N ASP A 32 17.34 6.18 -1.01
CA ASP A 32 17.13 4.76 -0.70
C ASP A 32 16.09 4.15 -1.66
N HIS A 33 16.44 3.00 -2.23
CA HIS A 33 15.59 2.20 -3.11
C HIS A 33 15.57 0.74 -2.66
N VAL A 34 14.38 0.15 -2.64
CA VAL A 34 14.20 -1.28 -2.39
C VAL A 34 13.23 -1.83 -3.43
N CYS A 35 13.56 -2.98 -4.00
CA CYS A 35 12.65 -3.74 -4.86
C CYS A 35 12.23 -5.01 -4.13
N VAL A 36 10.93 -5.16 -3.91
CA VAL A 36 10.34 -6.39 -3.37
C VAL A 36 9.66 -7.13 -4.51
N ARG A 37 9.95 -8.42 -4.64
CA ARG A 37 9.32 -9.27 -5.65
C ARG A 37 8.40 -10.26 -4.98
N GLY A 38 7.31 -10.61 -5.66
CA GLY A 38 6.35 -11.56 -5.15
C GLY A 38 5.44 -12.10 -6.22
N THR A 39 4.49 -12.89 -5.77
CA THR A 39 3.42 -13.42 -6.59
C THR A 39 2.10 -13.17 -5.87
N MET A 40 1.17 -12.52 -6.58
CA MET A 40 -0.22 -12.41 -6.12
C MET A 40 -0.92 -13.74 -6.39
N ASP A 41 -1.28 -14.44 -5.31
CA ASP A 41 -2.04 -15.69 -5.37
C ASP A 41 -3.44 -15.44 -5.96
N GLU A 42 -4.07 -14.33 -5.57
CA GLU A 42 -5.35 -13.88 -6.12
C GLU A 42 -5.32 -12.37 -6.37
N VAL A 43 -5.72 -11.97 -7.57
CA VAL A 43 -6.14 -10.61 -7.91
C VAL A 43 -7.57 -10.67 -8.40
N TRP A 44 -8.51 -10.23 -7.56
CA TRP A 44 -9.93 -10.33 -7.87
C TRP A 44 -10.63 -9.00 -7.62
N HIS A 45 -11.64 -8.71 -8.45
CA HIS A 45 -12.55 -7.61 -8.22
C HIS A 45 -13.99 -7.96 -8.61
N ALA A 46 -14.96 -7.33 -7.96
CA ALA A 46 -16.37 -7.56 -8.23
C ALA A 46 -16.73 -7.16 -9.67
N PRO A 47 -17.74 -7.80 -10.30
CA PRO A 47 -18.18 -7.43 -11.65
C PRO A 47 -18.61 -5.96 -11.76
N TRP A 48 -19.30 -5.45 -10.73
CA TRP A 48 -19.75 -4.05 -10.68
C TRP A 48 -18.59 -3.06 -10.47
N ALA A 49 -17.44 -3.52 -9.97
CA ALA A 49 -16.24 -2.69 -9.87
C ALA A 49 -15.75 -2.22 -11.25
N ALA A 50 -16.22 -2.84 -12.34
CA ALA A 50 -16.04 -2.34 -13.71
C ALA A 50 -16.48 -0.87 -13.87
N LEU A 51 -17.52 -0.43 -13.14
CA LEU A 51 -17.98 0.97 -13.15
C LEU A 51 -16.96 1.92 -12.51
N LEU A 52 -16.13 1.43 -11.59
CA LEU A 52 -15.07 2.19 -10.93
C LEU A 52 -13.77 2.19 -11.75
N MET A 53 -13.61 1.31 -12.73
CA MET A 53 -12.38 1.17 -13.54
C MET A 53 -11.97 2.45 -14.28
N PRO A 54 -12.87 3.24 -14.89
CA PRO A 54 -12.48 4.50 -15.51
C PRO A 54 -11.84 5.47 -14.50
N PHE A 55 -12.40 5.55 -13.30
CA PHE A 55 -11.84 6.35 -12.20
C PHE A 55 -10.52 5.77 -11.72
N GLY A 56 -10.45 4.44 -11.53
CA GLY A 56 -9.23 3.73 -11.19
C GLY A 56 -8.09 3.97 -12.17
N ARG A 57 -8.38 4.01 -13.48
CA ARG A 57 -7.42 4.31 -14.54
C ARG A 57 -7.01 5.78 -14.55
N LEU A 58 -7.96 6.69 -14.28
CA LEU A 58 -7.69 8.13 -14.20
C LEU A 58 -6.75 8.45 -13.03
N PHE A 59 -7.05 7.91 -11.86
CA PHE A 59 -6.27 8.13 -10.64
C PHE A 59 -5.04 7.20 -10.51
N GLY A 60 -4.99 6.13 -11.30
CA GLY A 60 -3.91 5.14 -11.31
C GLY A 60 -3.91 4.23 -10.09
N ALA A 61 -5.08 3.94 -9.51
CA ALA A 61 -5.22 3.37 -8.17
C ALA A 61 -5.93 2.00 -8.10
N LEU A 62 -6.55 1.53 -9.20
CA LEU A 62 -7.27 0.26 -9.23
C LEU A 62 -6.70 -0.63 -10.34
N VAL A 63 -6.39 -1.88 -9.98
CA VAL A 63 -5.86 -2.88 -10.92
C VAL A 63 -7.02 -3.35 -11.80
N PRO A 64 -6.96 -3.12 -13.13
CA PRO A 64 -8.09 -3.35 -14.02
C PRO A 64 -8.26 -4.80 -14.46
N HIS A 65 -7.41 -5.70 -13.97
CA HIS A 65 -7.32 -7.07 -14.43
C HIS A 65 -7.39 -8.02 -13.24
N GLN A 66 -8.04 -9.15 -13.47
CA GLN A 66 -8.10 -10.25 -12.51
C GLN A 66 -7.16 -11.35 -12.96
N GLY A 67 -6.65 -12.11 -12.00
CA GLY A 67 -5.73 -13.20 -12.27
C GLY A 67 -5.41 -13.98 -11.02
N LYS A 68 -4.83 -15.15 -11.21
CA LYS A 68 -4.20 -15.94 -10.15
C LYS A 68 -2.72 -16.09 -10.51
N GLU A 69 -1.89 -16.22 -9.50
CA GLU A 69 -0.44 -16.38 -9.65
C GLU A 69 0.19 -15.27 -10.51
N VAL A 70 -0.20 -14.03 -10.26
CA VAL A 70 0.27 -12.86 -11.03
C VAL A 70 1.60 -12.37 -10.45
N PRO A 71 2.72 -12.41 -11.19
CA PRO A 71 3.98 -11.87 -10.72
C PRO A 71 3.86 -10.37 -10.46
N ILE A 72 4.43 -9.91 -9.35
CA ILE A 72 4.42 -8.52 -8.95
C ILE A 72 5.81 -8.07 -8.47
N GLU A 73 6.19 -6.87 -8.88
CA GLU A 73 7.33 -6.15 -8.33
C GLU A 73 6.86 -4.86 -7.65
N VAL A 74 7.42 -4.52 -6.50
CA VAL A 74 7.11 -3.27 -5.81
C VAL A 74 8.41 -2.52 -5.57
N HIS A 75 8.55 -1.38 -6.23
CA HIS A 75 9.67 -0.48 -6.06
C HIS A 75 9.33 0.59 -5.05
N TYR A 76 10.04 0.59 -3.93
CA TYR A 76 9.96 1.61 -2.91
C TYR A 76 11.11 2.59 -3.10
N ARG A 77 10.80 3.90 -3.07
CA ARG A 77 11.78 4.97 -3.23
C ARG A 77 11.53 6.06 -2.19
N CYS A 78 12.60 6.48 -1.52
CA CYS A 78 12.63 7.77 -0.86
C CYS A 78 13.12 8.84 -1.85
N ARG A 79 12.96 10.11 -1.49
CA ARG A 79 13.56 11.22 -2.22
C ARG A 79 14.31 12.14 -1.26
N PRO A 80 15.40 12.80 -1.69
CA PRO A 80 16.13 13.74 -0.84
C PRO A 80 15.33 15.00 -0.48
N ASP A 81 14.32 15.36 -1.27
CA ASP A 81 13.56 16.60 -1.15
C ASP A 81 12.37 16.49 -0.17
N ASN A 82 11.97 15.28 0.22
CA ASN A 82 10.81 15.09 1.07
C ASN A 82 10.87 13.81 1.93
N ALA A 83 10.02 13.75 2.96
CA ALA A 83 9.93 12.59 3.86
C ALA A 83 8.99 11.48 3.37
N THR A 84 8.43 11.60 2.16
CA THR A 84 7.38 10.70 1.67
C THR A 84 7.98 9.41 1.11
N LEU A 85 7.24 8.32 1.25
CA LEU A 85 7.61 7.04 0.69
C LEU A 85 6.86 6.84 -0.62
N HIS A 86 7.57 6.70 -1.74
CA HIS A 86 6.99 6.46 -3.06
C HIS A 86 6.99 4.97 -3.42
N TRP A 87 5.90 4.52 -4.05
CA TRP A 87 5.62 3.12 -4.37
C TRP A 87 5.32 3.04 -5.85
N ASP A 88 5.96 2.09 -6.56
CA ASP A 88 5.56 1.69 -7.91
C ASP A 88 5.33 0.18 -7.90
N ARG A 89 4.06 -0.22 -7.87
CA ARG A 89 3.61 -1.62 -7.90
C ARG A 89 3.40 -2.02 -9.36
N VAL A 90 4.19 -2.96 -9.85
CA VAL A 90 4.22 -3.42 -11.23
C VAL A 90 3.60 -4.82 -11.30
N PHE A 91 2.41 -4.91 -11.89
CA PHE A 91 1.70 -6.18 -12.07
C PHE A 91 1.93 -6.75 -13.46
N HIS A 92 2.36 -8.01 -13.55
CA HIS A 92 2.64 -8.69 -14.81
C HIS A 92 1.54 -9.68 -15.18
N PHE A 93 0.47 -9.18 -15.82
CA PHE A 93 -0.62 -10.03 -16.30
C PHE A 93 -0.23 -10.80 -17.57
N PRO A 94 -0.54 -12.10 -17.68
CA PRO A 94 -0.25 -12.88 -18.87
C PRO A 94 -0.85 -12.26 -20.15
N GLY A 95 -0.02 -12.11 -21.19
CA GLY A 95 -0.44 -11.56 -22.48
C GLY A 95 -0.76 -10.06 -22.49
N ARG A 96 -0.35 -9.30 -21.47
CA ARG A 96 -0.63 -7.86 -21.33
C ARG A 96 0.64 -7.07 -20.97
N PRO A 97 0.69 -5.77 -21.30
CA PRO A 97 1.77 -4.91 -20.82
C PRO A 97 1.73 -4.78 -19.29
N PRO A 98 2.87 -4.57 -18.62
CA PRO A 98 2.92 -4.37 -17.18
C PRO A 98 2.03 -3.21 -16.74
N PHE A 99 1.24 -3.44 -15.68
CA PHE A 99 0.39 -2.39 -15.11
C PHE A 99 1.09 -1.75 -13.92
N HIS A 100 1.31 -0.43 -14.01
CA HIS A 100 1.94 0.36 -12.96
C HIS A 100 0.88 1.04 -12.08
N PHE A 101 0.90 0.72 -10.79
CA PHE A 101 0.18 1.46 -9.76
C PHE A 101 1.20 2.24 -8.94
N ARG A 102 1.22 3.56 -9.19
CA ARG A 102 2.08 4.52 -8.49
C ARG A 102 1.31 5.29 -7.42
N SER A 103 1.84 5.28 -6.21
CA SER A 103 1.32 6.06 -5.09
C SER A 103 2.46 6.55 -4.21
N HIS A 104 2.14 7.41 -3.24
CA HIS A 104 3.07 7.79 -2.19
C HIS A 104 2.35 7.89 -0.85
N MET A 105 3.06 7.53 0.22
CA MET A 105 2.55 7.63 1.57
C MET A 105 3.17 8.81 2.30
N GLU A 106 2.31 9.54 2.99
CA GLU A 106 2.67 10.63 3.89
C GLU A 106 2.16 10.30 5.29
N HIS A 107 3.02 10.53 6.29
CA HIS A 107 2.60 10.50 7.69
C HIS A 107 1.92 11.83 8.06
N ASP A 108 0.79 11.77 8.76
CA ASP A 108 0.18 12.97 9.33
C ASP A 108 0.58 13.09 10.80
N ALA A 109 1.63 13.86 11.06
CA ALA A 109 2.16 14.07 12.40
C ALA A 109 1.13 14.64 13.39
N ALA A 110 0.10 15.36 12.92
CA ALA A 110 -0.96 15.90 13.77
C ALA A 110 -2.00 14.85 14.18
N ARG A 111 -2.03 13.68 13.52
CA ARG A 111 -3.07 12.65 13.70
C ARG A 111 -2.53 11.32 14.24
N GLY A 112 -1.29 11.29 14.74
CA GLY A 112 -0.73 10.14 15.44
C GLY A 112 -0.48 8.96 14.49
N SER A 113 -1.15 7.82 14.73
CA SER A 113 -0.94 6.57 13.97
C SER A 113 -1.70 6.50 12.65
N GLU A 114 -1.78 7.63 11.94
CA GLU A 114 -2.45 7.74 10.64
C GLU A 114 -1.42 8.02 9.53
N VAL A 115 -1.57 7.28 8.42
CA VAL A 115 -0.87 7.57 7.17
C VAL A 115 -1.89 7.86 6.07
N THR A 116 -1.52 8.68 5.11
CA THR A 116 -2.35 8.92 3.92
C THR A 116 -1.61 8.47 2.68
N GLU A 117 -2.20 7.55 1.92
CA GLU A 117 -1.71 7.11 0.61
C GLU A 117 -2.34 7.97 -0.48
N TYR A 118 -1.53 8.78 -1.15
CA TYR A 118 -1.95 9.65 -2.25
C TYR A 118 -1.66 9.03 -3.61
N VAL A 119 -2.65 9.13 -4.49
CA VAL A 119 -2.59 8.75 -5.90
C VAL A 119 -2.66 10.01 -6.79
N ARG A 120 -2.79 9.83 -8.12
CA ARG A 120 -2.84 10.98 -9.04
C ARG A 120 -3.98 11.94 -8.70
N PHE A 121 -3.81 13.20 -9.08
CA PHE A 121 -4.77 14.28 -8.84
C PHE A 121 -5.06 14.57 -7.35
N GLY A 122 -4.23 14.09 -6.42
CA GLY A 122 -4.32 14.43 -5.01
C GLY A 122 -5.38 13.68 -4.22
N ILE A 123 -5.98 12.63 -4.79
CA ILE A 123 -6.86 11.73 -4.04
C ILE A 123 -6.01 10.94 -3.05
N GLY A 124 -6.39 10.96 -1.78
CA GLY A 124 -5.69 10.30 -0.68
C GLY A 124 -6.60 9.37 0.08
N MET A 125 -6.13 8.17 0.40
CA MET A 125 -6.78 7.22 1.31
C MET A 125 -6.13 7.34 2.68
N ARG A 126 -6.92 7.67 3.71
CA ARG A 126 -6.44 7.74 5.10
C ARG A 126 -6.52 6.36 5.73
N LEU A 127 -5.43 5.94 6.35
CA LEU A 127 -5.29 4.62 6.94
C LEU A 127 -4.79 4.75 8.37
N ALA A 128 -5.50 4.14 9.31
CA ALA A 128 -4.98 3.86 10.64
C ALA A 128 -3.99 2.71 10.54
N VAL A 129 -2.79 2.89 11.09
CA VAL A 129 -1.73 1.88 11.09
C VAL A 129 -1.58 1.31 12.49
N SER A 130 -1.58 -0.01 12.61
CA SER A 130 -1.34 -0.72 13.85
C SER A 130 -0.38 -1.89 13.66
N ALA A 131 0.33 -2.25 14.72
CA ALA A 131 1.15 -3.45 14.78
C ALA A 131 0.41 -4.52 15.60
N GLU A 132 0.09 -5.65 14.97
CA GLU A 132 -0.74 -6.74 15.52
C GLU A 132 -0.06 -8.09 15.24
N GLU A 133 0.38 -8.80 16.28
CA GLU A 133 0.97 -10.14 16.15
C GLU A 133 2.14 -10.21 15.13
N GLY A 134 3.01 -9.20 15.11
CA GLY A 134 4.09 -9.11 14.13
C GLY A 134 3.69 -8.56 12.76
N ALA A 135 2.39 -8.41 12.49
CA ALA A 135 1.85 -7.82 11.28
C ALA A 135 1.81 -6.29 11.35
N VAL A 136 1.92 -5.63 10.19
CA VAL A 136 1.40 -4.28 10.03
C VAL A 136 -0.01 -4.35 9.44
N VAL A 137 -0.96 -3.66 10.07
CA VAL A 137 -2.35 -3.62 9.67
C VAL A 137 -2.76 -2.19 9.36
N PHE A 138 -3.43 -2.01 8.24
CA PHE A 138 -3.99 -0.77 7.76
C PHE A 138 -5.51 -0.87 7.73
N ARG A 139 -6.18 0.07 8.38
CA ARG A 139 -7.64 0.17 8.37
C ARG A 139 -8.08 1.52 7.82
N ASP A 140 -9.04 1.49 6.91
CA ASP A 140 -9.61 2.68 6.29
C ASP A 140 -10.19 3.67 7.33
N LEU A 141 -9.84 4.94 7.15
CA LEU A 141 -10.38 6.10 7.86
C LEU A 141 -11.08 7.08 6.89
N GLY A 142 -11.30 6.66 5.64
CA GLY A 142 -11.94 7.42 4.59
C GLY A 142 -10.97 8.09 3.64
N TYR A 143 -11.54 8.88 2.73
CA TYR A 143 -10.82 9.47 1.61
C TYR A 143 -10.77 10.98 1.74
N VAL A 144 -9.69 11.58 1.24
CA VAL A 144 -9.48 13.02 1.17
C VAL A 144 -9.06 13.40 -0.24
N TRP A 145 -9.37 14.62 -0.63
CA TRP A 145 -8.84 15.24 -1.84
C TRP A 145 -7.96 16.42 -1.46
N ARG A 146 -6.70 16.36 -1.87
CA ARG A 146 -5.75 17.47 -1.75
C ARG A 146 -5.82 18.34 -2.99
N VAL A 147 -6.44 19.51 -2.86
CA VAL A 147 -6.55 20.50 -3.93
C VAL A 147 -6.20 21.89 -3.39
N ALA A 148 -5.32 22.62 -4.08
CA ALA A 148 -4.86 23.96 -3.68
C ALA A 148 -4.38 24.05 -2.20
N GLY A 149 -3.73 23.00 -1.69
CA GLY A 149 -3.25 22.93 -0.30
C GLY A 149 -4.32 22.56 0.75
N LEU A 150 -5.60 22.50 0.37
CA LEU A 150 -6.70 22.08 1.25
C LEU A 150 -6.90 20.57 1.15
N ARG A 151 -7.25 19.93 2.29
CA ARG A 151 -7.62 18.51 2.37
C ARG A 151 -9.12 18.40 2.60
N ILE A 152 -9.88 18.11 1.55
CA ILE A 152 -11.34 18.03 1.59
C ILE A 152 -11.74 16.57 1.78
N PRO A 153 -12.51 16.20 2.83
CA PRO A 153 -13.00 14.83 2.98
C PRO A 153 -13.95 14.48 1.82
N LEU A 154 -13.74 13.31 1.23
CA LEU A 154 -14.59 12.80 0.16
C LEU A 154 -15.47 11.65 0.67
N PRO A 155 -16.76 11.61 0.29
CA PRO A 155 -17.64 10.49 0.62
C PRO A 155 -17.37 9.24 -0.25
N LEU A 156 -16.15 9.08 -0.79
CA LEU A 156 -15.78 7.94 -1.63
C LEU A 156 -15.90 6.60 -0.89
N GLY A 157 -15.78 6.58 0.44
CA GLY A 157 -16.01 5.38 1.24
C GLY A 157 -17.42 4.81 1.09
N LEU A 158 -18.42 5.64 0.75
CA LEU A 158 -19.77 5.17 0.45
C LEU A 158 -19.88 4.37 -0.86
N PHE A 159 -18.93 4.58 -1.79
CA PHE A 159 -18.95 3.97 -3.12
C PHE A 159 -17.87 2.88 -3.27
N MET A 160 -16.68 3.12 -2.72
CA MET A 160 -15.54 2.21 -2.78
C MET A 160 -15.55 1.20 -1.64
N GLY A 161 -16.16 1.53 -0.51
CA GLY A 161 -16.12 0.72 0.69
C GLY A 161 -14.91 0.98 1.57
N THR A 162 -14.74 0.12 2.56
CA THR A 162 -13.67 0.18 3.56
C THR A 162 -12.50 -0.70 3.13
N ALA A 163 -11.30 -0.14 3.14
CA ALA A 163 -10.06 -0.85 2.88
C ALA A 163 -9.50 -1.48 4.16
N TYR A 164 -9.03 -2.71 4.04
CA TYR A 164 -8.22 -3.42 5.01
C TYR A 164 -7.00 -3.94 4.28
N VAL A 165 -5.81 -3.57 4.74
CA VAL A 165 -4.54 -4.12 4.23
C VAL A 165 -3.78 -4.68 5.41
N GLU A 166 -3.14 -5.81 5.20
CA GLU A 166 -2.33 -6.46 6.21
C GLU A 166 -1.12 -7.07 5.56
N GLU A 167 0.04 -6.87 6.18
CA GLU A 167 1.28 -7.54 5.81
C GLU A 167 1.84 -8.28 7.02
N ARG A 168 1.97 -9.60 6.87
CA ARG A 168 2.36 -10.53 7.94
C ARG A 168 3.66 -11.26 7.61
N PRO A 169 4.59 -11.40 8.55
CA PRO A 169 5.74 -12.30 8.38
C PRO A 169 5.29 -13.71 8.00
N ASP A 170 6.05 -14.36 7.11
CA ASP A 170 5.86 -15.78 6.85
C ASP A 170 6.52 -16.60 7.98
N PRO A 171 5.80 -17.46 8.70
CA PRO A 171 6.40 -18.28 9.76
C PRO A 171 7.39 -19.31 9.22
N ALA A 172 7.34 -19.64 7.93
CA ALA A 172 8.22 -20.63 7.31
C ALA A 172 9.53 -20.02 6.74
N ASP A 173 9.61 -18.70 6.55
CA ASP A 173 10.77 -18.05 5.93
C ASP A 173 10.95 -16.61 6.44
N ALA A 174 12.11 -16.34 7.04
CA ALA A 174 12.45 -15.06 7.66
C ALA A 174 12.58 -13.90 6.66
N ASP A 175 12.73 -14.18 5.36
CA ASP A 175 12.82 -13.17 4.31
C ASP A 175 11.52 -13.04 3.51
N ARG A 176 10.44 -13.69 3.94
CA ARG A 176 9.13 -13.62 3.30
C ARG A 176 8.08 -12.99 4.18
N PHE A 177 7.12 -12.39 3.51
CA PHE A 177 5.89 -11.91 4.12
C PHE A 177 4.71 -12.13 3.19
N THR A 178 3.54 -12.25 3.78
CA THR A 178 2.26 -12.34 3.08
C THR A 178 1.59 -10.98 3.11
N MET A 179 0.86 -10.66 2.06
CA MET A 179 0.03 -9.46 1.99
C MET A 179 -1.40 -9.88 1.69
N LYS A 180 -2.34 -9.26 2.39
CA LYS A 180 -3.76 -9.39 2.15
C LYS A 180 -4.38 -8.02 2.10
N MET A 181 -5.10 -7.74 1.01
CA MET A 181 -5.90 -6.55 0.87
C MET A 181 -7.35 -6.91 0.57
N LEU A 182 -8.25 -6.30 1.32
CA LEU A 182 -9.68 -6.43 1.15
C LEU A 182 -10.28 -5.03 1.08
N LEU A 183 -10.91 -4.70 -0.04
CA LEU A 183 -11.80 -3.54 -0.13
C LEU A 183 -13.23 -4.05 -0.10
N ARG A 184 -14.02 -3.65 0.90
CA ARG A 184 -15.39 -4.15 1.10
C ARG A 184 -16.40 -3.02 1.10
N HIS A 185 -17.36 -3.08 0.19
CA HIS A 185 -18.50 -2.20 0.14
C HIS A 185 -19.53 -2.59 1.20
N ARG A 186 -20.16 -1.60 1.83
CA ARG A 186 -21.12 -1.83 2.91
C ARG A 186 -22.29 -2.72 2.51
N TRP A 187 -22.79 -2.56 1.28
CA TRP A 187 -23.98 -3.27 0.79
C TRP A 187 -23.70 -4.37 -0.22
N PHE A 188 -22.59 -4.27 -0.96
CA PHE A 188 -22.29 -5.19 -2.09
C PHE A 188 -21.19 -6.20 -1.75
N GLY A 189 -20.72 -6.21 -0.50
CA GLY A 189 -19.65 -7.11 -0.06
C GLY A 189 -18.31 -6.74 -0.67
N ASP A 190 -17.48 -7.74 -0.94
CA ASP A 190 -16.11 -7.55 -1.35
C ASP A 190 -16.03 -6.93 -2.76
N VAL A 191 -15.28 -5.84 -2.88
CA VAL A 191 -15.03 -5.10 -4.13
C VAL A 191 -13.72 -5.51 -4.75
N PHE A 192 -12.65 -5.56 -3.96
CA PHE A 192 -11.33 -6.03 -4.37
C PHE A 192 -10.77 -6.97 -3.31
N ARG A 193 -10.13 -8.03 -3.77
CA ARG A 193 -9.43 -9.00 -2.94
C ARG A 193 -8.09 -9.28 -3.57
N TYR A 194 -7.03 -8.90 -2.88
CA TYR A 194 -5.66 -9.26 -3.25
C TYR A 194 -5.05 -10.09 -2.14
N SER A 195 -4.40 -11.17 -2.51
CA SER A 195 -3.56 -11.94 -1.62
C SER A 195 -2.30 -12.32 -2.36
N GLY A 196 -1.17 -12.30 -1.65
CA GLY A 196 0.11 -12.63 -2.27
C GLY A 196 1.22 -12.86 -1.27
N ARG A 197 2.31 -13.40 -1.79
CA ARG A 197 3.53 -13.70 -1.05
C ARG A 197 4.68 -12.93 -1.66
N PHE A 198 5.47 -12.32 -0.80
CA PHE A 198 6.53 -11.41 -1.16
C PHE A 198 7.83 -11.85 -0.52
N HIS A 199 8.93 -11.66 -1.24
CA HIS A 199 10.27 -11.92 -0.76
C HIS A 199 11.04 -10.60 -0.73
N LEU A 200 11.58 -10.30 0.45
CA LEU A 200 12.44 -9.14 0.64
C LEU A 200 13.85 -9.49 0.15
N GLY A 201 14.20 -8.99 -1.04
CA GLY A 201 15.54 -9.16 -1.58
C GLY A 201 16.60 -8.39 -0.79
N PRO A 202 17.90 -8.71 -0.98
CA PRO A 202 18.99 -7.97 -0.35
C PRO A 202 18.93 -6.48 -0.75
N ARG A 203 19.05 -5.59 0.24
CA ARG A 203 19.05 -4.14 0.01
C ARG A 203 20.18 -3.78 -0.94
N THR A 204 19.84 -3.25 -2.11
CA THR A 204 20.83 -2.67 -3.02
C THR A 204 20.94 -1.19 -2.67
N GLY A 205 21.75 -0.87 -1.65
CA GLY A 205 22.04 0.50 -1.25
C GLY A 205 23.54 0.63 -1.02
N SER A 206 24.19 1.46 -1.84
CA SER A 206 25.58 1.88 -1.65
C SER A 206 25.77 2.52 -0.28
N GLN A 207 26.91 2.16 0.34
CA GLN A 207 27.43 2.72 1.59
C GLN A 207 27.42 4.24 1.62
#